data_AF-A0A1G3QPK6-F1
#
_entry.id   AF-A0A1G3QPK6-F1
#
_cell.length_a   1.000
_cell.length_b   1.000
_cell.length_c   1.000
_cell.angle_alpha   90.00
_cell.angle_beta   90.00
_cell.angle_gamma   90.00
#
_symmetry.space_group_name_H-M   'P 1'
#
loop_
_entity.id
_entity.type
_entity.pdbx_description
1 polymer ?
#
loop_
_entity_poly.entity_id
_entity_poly.type
_entity_poly.pdbx_seq_one_letter_code
_entity_poly.pdbx_strand_id
1 'polypeptide(L)'
;MLAPEGGWIDKITNLKQQMREFDQVAAVIRRDKELDEDAILNELLYIKERINKSSGILTDKEKTAFFFVVTAEEMVINDTIKAAGLFSNFDVPLSGYIINRVLPAELKDMDIPEYLRNRLGMQEHYLKVINDRFKGEILASVPELERDVTGLPMIAKVAESMFSQKPVGGAG
;
A
#
# COMPACT_ATOMS: atom_id res chain seq x y z
N MET A 1 -3.78 -3.93 22.05
CA MET A 1 -4.94 -3.89 21.14
C MET A 1 -4.51 -3.06 19.95
N LEU A 2 -4.00 -3.71 18.91
CA LEU A 2 -3.51 -3.07 17.68
C LEU A 2 -4.67 -3.04 16.69
N ALA A 3 -5.02 -1.87 16.16
CA ALA A 3 -6.01 -1.75 15.10
C ALA A 3 -5.51 -2.52 13.86
N PRO A 4 -6.35 -3.29 13.16
CA PRO A 4 -5.90 -4.14 12.07
C PRO A 4 -5.62 -3.27 10.84
N GLU A 5 -4.37 -3.23 10.40
CA GLU A 5 -3.96 -2.67 9.10
C GLU A 5 -4.65 -3.38 7.91
N GLY A 6 -5.37 -4.48 8.16
CA GLY A 6 -6.27 -5.14 7.21
C GLY A 6 -7.58 -4.39 6.92
N GLY A 7 -7.98 -3.39 7.72
CA GLY A 7 -9.33 -2.81 7.62
C GLY A 7 -9.67 -2.15 6.27
N TRP A 8 -8.67 -1.69 5.51
CA TRP A 8 -8.89 -1.12 4.19
C TRP A 8 -8.82 -2.18 3.08
N ILE A 9 -7.98 -3.22 3.25
CA ILE A 9 -7.90 -4.40 2.40
C ILE A 9 -9.18 -5.22 2.49
N ASP A 10 -9.68 -5.44 3.71
CA ASP A 10 -10.95 -6.08 4.00
C ASP A 10 -12.10 -5.27 3.39
N LYS A 11 -12.02 -3.93 3.40
CA LYS A 11 -13.01 -3.08 2.72
C LYS A 11 -13.00 -3.28 1.21
N ILE A 12 -11.82 -3.31 0.55
CA ILE A 12 -11.74 -3.55 -0.90
C ILE A 12 -12.23 -4.96 -1.24
N THR A 13 -11.83 -5.95 -0.46
CA THR A 13 -12.23 -7.36 -0.62
C THR A 13 -13.74 -7.51 -0.44
N ASN A 14 -14.30 -6.93 0.60
CA ASN A 14 -15.74 -6.89 0.84
C ASN A 14 -16.48 -6.16 -0.28
N LEU A 15 -15.94 -5.04 -0.78
CA LEU A 15 -16.56 -4.31 -1.89
C LEU A 15 -16.75 -5.22 -3.11
N LYS A 16 -15.72 -5.99 -3.47
CA LYS A 16 -15.79 -6.92 -4.62
C LYS A 16 -16.65 -8.15 -4.35
N GLN A 17 -16.64 -8.68 -3.12
CA GLN A 17 -17.53 -9.77 -2.72
C GLN A 17 -19.00 -9.32 -2.81
N GLN A 18 -19.31 -8.12 -2.31
CA GLN A 18 -20.63 -7.50 -2.40
C GLN A 18 -21.08 -7.33 -3.87
N MET A 19 -20.17 -6.95 -4.79
CA MET A 19 -20.50 -6.90 -6.22
C MET A 19 -21.00 -8.25 -6.76
N ARG A 20 -20.32 -9.35 -6.40
CA ARG A 20 -20.70 -10.70 -6.85
C ARG A 20 -22.05 -11.12 -6.29
N GLU A 21 -22.32 -10.78 -5.03
CA GLU A 21 -23.62 -11.04 -4.39
C GLU A 21 -24.73 -10.21 -5.04
N PHE A 22 -24.48 -8.93 -5.34
CA PHE A 22 -25.43 -8.09 -6.06
C PHE A 22 -25.75 -8.62 -7.46
N ASP A 23 -24.76 -9.15 -8.18
CA ASP A 23 -24.98 -9.78 -9.48
C ASP A 23 -25.91 -11.00 -9.39
N GLN A 24 -25.77 -11.82 -8.35
CA GLN A 24 -26.62 -13.00 -8.14
C GLN A 24 -28.06 -12.60 -7.78
N VAL A 25 -28.22 -11.68 -6.82
CA VAL A 25 -29.55 -11.24 -6.37
C VAL A 25 -30.31 -10.53 -7.50
N ALA A 26 -29.65 -9.63 -8.23
CA ALA A 26 -30.27 -8.95 -9.37
C ALA A 26 -30.70 -9.92 -10.47
N ALA A 27 -29.95 -11.02 -10.70
CA ALA A 27 -30.32 -12.04 -11.68
C ALA A 27 -31.55 -12.88 -11.27
N VAL A 28 -31.76 -13.10 -9.96
CA VAL A 28 -32.92 -13.81 -9.42
C VAL A 28 -34.17 -12.94 -9.48
N ILE A 29 -34.09 -11.70 -9.00
CA ILE A 29 -35.20 -10.72 -9.05
C ILE A 29 -35.67 -10.50 -10.50
N ARG A 30 -34.75 -10.47 -11.47
CA ARG A 30 -35.11 -10.30 -12.88
C ARG A 30 -35.98 -11.45 -13.44
N ARG A 31 -36.07 -12.60 -12.75
CA ARG A 31 -36.89 -13.76 -13.15
C ARG A 31 -38.29 -13.76 -12.53
N ASP A 32 -38.47 -13.20 -11.34
CA ASP A 32 -39.79 -13.04 -10.69
C ASP A 32 -40.28 -11.60 -10.93
N LYS A 33 -41.35 -11.43 -11.71
CA LYS A 33 -41.92 -10.10 -12.00
C LYS A 33 -43.11 -9.83 -11.10
N GLU A 34 -42.86 -9.25 -9.91
CA GLU A 34 -43.86 -8.54 -9.11
C GLU A 34 -43.40 -7.11 -8.80
N LEU A 35 -44.34 -6.15 -8.83
CA LEU A 35 -44.09 -4.70 -8.91
C LEU A 35 -43.30 -4.07 -7.73
N ASP A 36 -43.21 -4.74 -6.58
CA ASP A 36 -42.47 -4.27 -5.39
C ASP A 36 -40.96 -4.61 -5.47
N GLU A 37 -40.60 -5.62 -6.27
CA GLU A 37 -39.20 -6.01 -6.49
C GLU A 37 -38.44 -5.02 -7.39
N ASP A 38 -39.14 -4.24 -8.22
CA ASP A 38 -38.52 -3.26 -9.13
C ASP A 38 -37.84 -2.11 -8.37
N ALA A 39 -38.38 -1.68 -7.23
CA ALA A 39 -37.75 -0.64 -6.40
C ALA A 39 -36.46 -1.16 -5.73
N ILE A 40 -36.49 -2.40 -5.22
CA ILE A 40 -35.33 -3.08 -4.64
C ILE A 40 -34.27 -3.31 -5.73
N LEU A 41 -34.68 -3.76 -6.92
CA LEU A 41 -33.79 -3.96 -8.06
C LEU A 41 -33.10 -2.66 -8.47
N ASN A 42 -33.83 -1.54 -8.53
CA ASN A 42 -33.25 -0.24 -8.87
C ASN A 42 -32.21 0.22 -7.84
N GLU A 43 -32.47 0.04 -6.54
CA GLU A 43 -31.47 0.35 -5.50
C GLU A 43 -30.23 -0.55 -5.59
N LEU A 44 -30.43 -1.85 -5.82
CA LEU A 44 -29.31 -2.79 -6.02
C LEU A 44 -28.46 -2.42 -7.24
N LEU A 45 -29.10 -2.03 -8.35
CA LEU A 45 -28.41 -1.56 -9.55
C LEU A 45 -27.65 -0.24 -9.31
N TYR A 46 -28.24 0.69 -8.57
CA TYR A 46 -27.59 1.95 -8.19
C TYR A 46 -26.34 1.72 -7.31
N ILE A 47 -26.44 0.84 -6.31
CA ILE A 47 -25.30 0.46 -5.46
C ILE A 47 -24.21 -0.20 -6.31
N LYS A 48 -24.59 -1.15 -7.18
CA LYS A 48 -23.68 -1.81 -8.12
C LYS A 48 -22.96 -0.82 -9.01
N GLU A 49 -23.66 0.16 -9.58
CA GLU A 49 -23.07 1.17 -10.45
C GLU A 49 -22.02 2.01 -9.73
N ARG A 50 -22.32 2.45 -8.49
CA ARG A 50 -21.36 3.19 -7.67
C ARG A 50 -20.11 2.39 -7.33
N ILE A 51 -20.28 1.11 -7.00
CA ILE A 51 -19.16 0.23 -6.71
C ILE A 51 -18.32 0.03 -7.97
N ASN A 52 -18.94 -0.29 -9.12
CA ASN A 52 -18.25 -0.42 -10.41
C ASN A 52 -17.45 0.84 -10.76
N LYS A 53 -18.02 2.02 -10.57
CA LYS A 53 -17.33 3.29 -10.83
C LYS A 53 -16.11 3.47 -9.92
N SER A 54 -16.24 3.11 -8.65
CA SER A 54 -15.15 3.20 -7.68
C SER A 54 -14.04 2.19 -8.00
N SER A 55 -14.40 0.92 -8.26
CA SER A 55 -13.46 -0.12 -8.67
C SER A 55 -12.75 0.21 -9.98
N GLY A 56 -13.48 0.74 -10.96
CA GLY A 56 -12.90 1.13 -12.25
C GLY A 56 -11.82 2.20 -12.11
N ILE A 57 -11.99 3.18 -11.21
CA ILE A 57 -10.95 4.18 -10.93
C ILE A 57 -9.73 3.55 -10.27
N LEU A 58 -9.95 2.65 -9.29
CA LEU A 58 -8.86 2.02 -8.53
C LEU A 58 -8.01 1.07 -9.38
N THR A 59 -8.57 0.49 -10.45
CA THR A 59 -7.85 -0.41 -11.37
C THR A 59 -7.31 0.31 -12.63
N ASP A 60 -7.64 1.59 -12.81
CA ASP A 60 -7.18 2.39 -13.96
C ASP A 60 -5.74 2.88 -13.72
N LYS A 61 -4.80 2.31 -14.49
CA LYS A 61 -3.36 2.62 -14.37
C LYS A 61 -2.96 4.00 -14.88
N GLU A 62 -3.80 4.65 -15.70
CA GLU A 62 -3.53 6.01 -16.17
C GLU A 62 -3.99 7.06 -15.16
N LYS A 63 -4.98 6.72 -14.32
CA LYS A 63 -5.58 7.65 -13.34
C LYS A 63 -5.10 7.42 -11.92
N THR A 64 -4.67 6.20 -11.58
CA THR A 64 -4.38 5.80 -10.22
C THR A 64 -3.05 5.06 -10.12
N ALA A 65 -2.24 5.46 -9.13
CA ALA A 65 -1.00 4.81 -8.77
C ALA A 65 -1.01 4.51 -7.27
N PHE A 66 -0.66 3.28 -6.90
CA PHE A 66 -0.51 2.87 -5.50
C PHE A 66 0.94 2.66 -5.13
N PHE A 67 1.32 3.11 -3.94
CA PHE A 67 2.65 2.93 -3.40
C PHE A 67 2.56 2.38 -1.99
N PHE A 68 3.38 1.38 -1.68
CA PHE A 68 3.54 0.91 -0.30
C PHE A 68 4.71 1.63 0.36
N VAL A 69 4.52 2.06 1.61
CA VAL A 69 5.59 2.59 2.44
C VAL A 69 6.01 1.52 3.44
N VAL A 70 7.29 1.15 3.43
CA VAL A 70 7.83 0.01 4.17
C VAL A 70 8.97 0.49 5.08
N THR A 71 9.04 -0.02 6.31
CA THR A 71 10.21 0.15 7.19
C THR A 71 11.02 -1.15 7.22
N ALA A 72 12.31 -1.05 7.57
CA ALA A 72 13.22 -2.19 7.65
C ALA A 72 12.95 -3.05 8.91
N GLU A 73 11.75 -3.61 8.99
CA GLU A 73 11.23 -4.42 10.09
C GLU A 73 10.49 -5.63 9.53
N GLU A 74 10.73 -6.82 10.08
CA GLU A 74 10.19 -8.09 9.57
C GLU A 74 8.66 -8.09 9.41
N MET A 75 7.96 -7.60 10.43
CA MET A 75 6.50 -7.57 10.45
C MET A 75 5.94 -6.72 9.30
N VAL A 76 6.47 -5.51 9.13
CA VAL A 76 6.04 -4.55 8.10
C VAL A 76 6.31 -5.09 6.70
N ILE A 77 7.46 -5.74 6.50
CA ILE A 77 7.81 -6.39 5.23
C ILE A 77 6.81 -7.50 4.91
N ASN A 78 6.54 -8.39 5.86
CA ASN A 78 5.65 -9.54 5.66
C ASN A 78 4.20 -9.12 5.40
N ASP A 79 3.72 -8.09 6.10
CA ASP A 79 2.35 -7.59 5.89
C ASP A 79 2.23 -6.85 4.55
N THR A 80 3.27 -6.14 4.14
CA THR A 80 3.35 -5.54 2.79
C THR A 80 3.30 -6.61 1.70
N ILE A 81 4.00 -7.74 1.85
CA ILE A 81 3.97 -8.84 0.89
C ILE A 81 2.55 -9.42 0.76
N LYS A 82 1.86 -9.65 1.89
CA LYS A 82 0.47 -10.13 1.89
C LYS A 82 -0.46 -9.14 1.19
N ALA A 83 -0.31 -7.85 1.50
CA ALA A 83 -1.12 -6.78 0.91
C ALA A 83 -0.89 -6.66 -0.60
N ALA A 84 0.37 -6.73 -1.07
CA ALA A 84 0.71 -6.70 -2.48
C ALA A 84 0.13 -7.91 -3.25
N GLY A 85 0.10 -9.09 -2.63
CA GLY A 85 -0.58 -10.27 -3.19
C GLY A 85 -2.08 -10.05 -3.41
N LEU A 86 -2.75 -9.39 -2.46
CA LEU A 86 -4.17 -9.05 -2.59
C LEU A 86 -4.42 -8.00 -3.67
N PHE A 87 -3.54 -7.01 -3.81
CA PHE A 87 -3.61 -6.02 -4.89
C PHE A 87 -3.58 -6.66 -6.27
N SER A 88 -2.67 -7.63 -6.45
CA SER A 88 -2.54 -8.40 -7.68
C SER A 88 -3.79 -9.22 -7.99
N ASN A 89 -4.39 -9.87 -6.98
CA ASN A 89 -5.66 -10.60 -7.14
C ASN A 89 -6.84 -9.71 -7.53
N PHE A 90 -6.70 -8.39 -7.36
CA PHE A 90 -7.75 -7.41 -7.58
C PHE A 90 -7.45 -6.43 -8.71
N ASP A 91 -6.44 -6.71 -9.55
CA ASP A 91 -6.05 -5.88 -10.70
C ASP A 91 -5.76 -4.42 -10.34
N VAL A 92 -5.39 -4.17 -9.08
CA VAL A 92 -5.02 -2.83 -8.62
C VAL A 92 -3.54 -2.60 -8.96
N PRO A 93 -3.21 -1.57 -9.76
CA PRO A 93 -1.85 -1.32 -10.19
C PRO A 93 -0.99 -0.82 -9.03
N LEU A 94 -0.07 -1.69 -8.58
CA LEU A 94 1.02 -1.25 -7.73
C LEU A 94 2.07 -0.53 -8.58
N SER A 95 2.46 0.66 -8.15
CA SER A 95 3.41 1.53 -8.86
C SER A 95 4.79 1.55 -8.22
N GLY A 96 4.94 1.00 -7.02
CA GLY A 96 6.23 0.74 -6.40
C GLY A 96 6.21 0.81 -4.88
N TYR A 97 7.42 0.77 -4.30
CA TYR A 97 7.66 0.78 -2.87
C TYR A 97 8.55 1.96 -2.47
N ILE A 98 8.28 2.52 -1.29
CA ILE A 98 9.08 3.57 -0.66
C ILE A 98 9.58 3.03 0.67
N ILE A 99 10.89 3.06 0.88
CA ILE A 99 11.49 2.67 2.15
C ILE A 99 11.52 3.92 3.04
N ASN A 100 11.04 3.83 4.28
CA ASN A 100 11.03 4.93 5.22
C ASN A 100 11.89 4.63 6.46
N ARG A 101 12.31 5.69 7.15
CA ARG A 101 13.11 5.64 8.40
C ARG A 101 14.43 4.88 8.25
N VAL A 102 15.12 5.09 7.14
CA VAL A 102 16.43 4.48 6.92
C VAL A 102 17.49 5.26 7.72
N LEU A 103 18.12 4.62 8.70
CA LEU A 103 19.27 5.21 9.37
C LEU A 103 20.40 5.52 8.36
N PRO A 104 21.02 6.70 8.43
CA PRO A 104 22.13 7.08 7.56
C PRO A 104 23.31 6.11 7.66
N ALA A 105 23.91 5.76 6.51
CA ALA A 105 25.00 4.78 6.44
C ALA A 105 26.31 5.31 7.06
N GLU A 106 26.47 6.63 7.07
CA GLU A 106 27.62 7.35 7.62
C GLU A 106 27.78 7.10 9.13
N LEU A 107 26.69 6.73 9.83
CA LEU A 107 26.72 6.38 11.25
C LEU A 107 27.60 5.16 11.55
N LYS A 108 27.90 4.30 10.56
CA LYS A 108 28.76 3.13 10.74
C LYS A 108 30.22 3.50 11.01
N ASP A 109 30.67 4.58 10.40
CA ASP A 109 32.06 5.06 10.47
C ASP A 109 32.29 5.96 11.69
N MET A 110 31.22 6.27 12.43
CA MET A 110 31.25 7.07 13.64
C MET A 110 31.44 6.18 14.89
N ASP A 111 32.01 6.79 15.94
CA ASP A 111 32.03 6.17 17.26
C ASP A 111 30.64 6.26 17.90
N ILE A 112 29.86 5.19 17.75
CA ILE A 112 28.47 5.09 18.21
C ILE A 112 28.30 4.01 19.29
N PRO A 113 27.33 4.18 20.21
CA PRO A 113 27.00 3.17 21.21
C PRO A 113 26.62 1.82 20.59
N GLU A 114 26.91 0.73 21.30
CA GLU A 114 26.65 -0.65 20.86
C GLU A 114 25.19 -0.88 20.44
N TYR A 115 24.23 -0.30 21.17
CA TYR A 115 22.81 -0.35 20.83
C TYR A 115 22.53 0.17 19.40
N LEU A 116 23.12 1.31 19.02
CA LEU A 116 22.90 1.89 17.71
C LEU A 116 23.60 1.08 16.61
N ARG A 117 24.79 0.52 16.91
CA ARG A 117 25.50 -0.39 16.02
C ARG A 117 24.69 -1.65 15.72
N ASN A 118 24.06 -2.24 16.74
CA ASN A 118 23.18 -3.39 16.60
C ASN A 118 21.92 -3.04 15.78
N ARG A 119 21.32 -1.87 16.02
CA ARG A 119 20.17 -1.39 15.25
C ARG A 119 20.51 -1.20 13.76
N LEU A 120 21.68 -0.64 13.44
CA LEU A 120 22.17 -0.54 12.05
C LEU A 120 22.34 -1.92 11.41
N GLY A 121 22.97 -2.86 12.12
CA GLY A 121 23.14 -4.23 11.62
C GLY A 121 21.82 -4.94 11.32
N MET A 122 20.82 -4.78 12.21
CA MET A 122 19.46 -5.29 11.97
C MET A 122 18.81 -4.63 10.75
N GLN A 123 18.91 -3.29 10.65
CA GLN A 123 18.36 -2.55 9.52
C GLN A 123 18.98 -3.02 8.20
N GLU A 124 20.30 -3.20 8.14
CA GLU A 124 20.99 -3.69 6.94
C GLU A 124 20.52 -5.07 6.51
N HIS A 125 20.28 -5.97 7.47
CA HIS A 125 19.72 -7.27 7.18
C HIS A 125 18.36 -7.14 6.49
N TYR A 126 17.45 -6.35 7.06
CA TYR A 126 16.10 -6.18 6.50
C TYR A 126 16.07 -5.35 5.22
N LEU A 127 16.99 -4.39 5.03
CA LEU A 127 17.13 -3.67 3.75
C LEU A 127 17.52 -4.63 2.62
N LYS A 128 18.37 -5.63 2.88
CA LYS A 128 18.66 -6.68 1.91
C LYS A 128 17.42 -7.51 1.60
N VAL A 129 16.66 -7.90 2.62
CA VAL A 129 15.38 -8.62 2.42
C VAL A 129 14.41 -7.80 1.57
N ILE A 130 14.24 -6.51 1.84
CA ILE A 130 13.40 -5.58 1.06
C ILE A 130 13.89 -5.53 -0.39
N ASN A 131 15.19 -5.35 -0.61
CA ASN A 131 15.77 -5.30 -1.94
C ASN A 131 15.56 -6.61 -2.72
N ASP A 132 15.68 -7.75 -2.06
CA ASP A 132 15.49 -9.07 -2.70
C ASP A 132 14.02 -9.34 -3.00
N ARG A 133 13.10 -8.91 -2.12
CA ARG A 133 11.66 -9.14 -2.26
C ARG A 133 10.99 -8.19 -3.25
N PHE A 134 11.42 -6.93 -3.32
CA PHE A 134 10.80 -5.86 -4.11
C PHE A 134 11.74 -5.33 -5.19
N LYS A 135 12.60 -6.20 -5.71
CA LYS A 135 13.69 -5.85 -6.62
C LYS A 135 13.18 -5.14 -7.87
N GLY A 136 13.70 -3.94 -8.12
CA GLY A 136 13.32 -3.12 -9.28
C GLY A 136 12.01 -2.35 -9.11
N GLU A 137 11.34 -2.48 -7.97
CA GLU A 137 10.08 -1.78 -7.66
C GLU A 137 10.25 -0.72 -6.55
N ILE A 138 11.43 -0.64 -5.94
CA ILE A 138 11.77 0.38 -4.94
C ILE A 138 12.07 1.70 -5.67
N LEU A 139 11.26 2.73 -5.38
CA LEU A 139 11.35 4.03 -6.03
C LEU A 139 12.22 5.02 -5.27
N ALA A 140 12.17 4.96 -3.93
CA ALA A 140 12.85 5.91 -3.07
C ALA A 140 13.11 5.33 -1.68
N SER A 141 14.07 5.94 -0.99
CA SER A 141 14.38 5.71 0.42
C SER A 141 14.40 7.05 1.16
N VAL A 142 13.68 7.13 2.27
CA VAL A 142 13.60 8.32 3.12
C VAL A 142 14.39 8.06 4.39
N PRO A 143 15.37 8.92 4.74
CA PRO A 143 16.17 8.73 5.93
C PRO A 143 15.34 8.96 7.20
N GLU A 144 15.77 8.34 8.30
CA GLU A 144 15.24 8.68 9.62
C GLU A 144 15.66 10.12 9.98
N LEU A 145 14.67 10.94 10.37
CA LEU A 145 14.88 12.36 10.68
C LEU A 145 15.09 12.56 12.18
N GLU A 146 15.87 13.59 12.53
CA GLU A 146 16.27 13.90 13.90
C GLU A 146 15.11 14.32 14.83
N ARG A 147 13.94 14.61 14.25
CA ARG A 147 12.74 15.06 14.95
C ARG A 147 11.49 14.68 14.17
N ASP A 148 10.34 14.78 14.84
CA ASP A 148 9.05 14.58 14.22
C ASP A 148 8.82 15.51 13.02
N VAL A 149 8.22 14.95 11.97
CA VAL A 149 7.88 15.68 10.75
C VAL A 149 6.65 16.55 11.02
N THR A 150 6.89 17.77 11.48
CA THR A 150 5.85 18.74 11.78
C THR A 150 6.12 20.08 11.10
N GLY A 151 5.07 20.65 10.50
CA GLY A 151 5.15 21.89 9.73
C GLY A 151 5.70 21.73 8.30
N LEU A 152 5.39 22.72 7.46
CA LEU A 152 5.80 22.75 6.05
C LEU A 152 7.32 22.60 5.83
N PRO A 153 8.22 23.17 6.65
CA PRO A 153 9.66 23.00 6.45
C PRO A 153 10.12 21.54 6.54
N MET A 154 9.57 20.76 7.47
CA MET A 154 9.93 19.35 7.62
C MET A 154 9.35 18.49 6.51
N ILE A 155 8.14 18.81 6.03
CA ILE A 155 7.55 18.15 4.86
C ILE A 155 8.40 18.39 3.62
N ALA A 156 8.89 19.62 3.42
CA ALA A 156 9.79 19.95 2.31
C ALA A 156 11.09 19.13 2.37
N LYS A 157 11.68 18.97 3.56
CA LYS A 157 12.88 18.13 3.77
C LYS A 157 12.63 16.66 3.40
N VAL A 158 11.47 16.10 3.78
CA VAL A 158 11.09 14.73 3.40
C VAL A 158 10.94 14.63 1.87
N ALA A 159 10.20 15.55 1.26
CA ALA A 159 10.00 15.57 -0.19
C ALA A 159 11.34 15.65 -0.93
N GLU A 160 12.22 16.57 -0.55
CA GLU A 160 13.57 16.69 -1.13
C GLU A 160 14.35 15.39 -1.01
N SER A 161 14.35 14.74 0.16
CA SER A 161 15.04 13.46 0.34
C SER A 161 14.47 12.34 -0.54
N MET A 162 13.15 12.31 -0.71
CA MET A 162 12.46 11.29 -1.50
C MET A 162 12.72 11.46 -3.00
N PHE A 163 12.72 12.70 -3.52
CA PHE A 163 12.92 12.97 -4.94
C PHE A 163 14.39 13.11 -5.37
N SER A 164 15.31 13.33 -4.41
CA SER A 164 16.74 13.52 -4.72
C SER A 164 17.56 12.23 -4.64
N GLN A 165 17.04 11.16 -4.02
CA GLN A 165 17.75 9.87 -3.95
C GLN A 165 17.52 9.04 -5.21
N LYS A 166 18.61 8.56 -5.83
CA LYS A 166 18.55 7.43 -6.77
C LYS A 166 18.30 6.13 -5.97
N PRO A 167 17.50 5.19 -6.47
CA PRO A 167 17.19 3.96 -5.75
C PRO A 167 18.47 3.17 -5.43
N VAL A 168 18.59 2.76 -4.16
CA VAL A 168 19.68 1.89 -3.69
C VAL A 168 19.50 0.53 -4.36
N GLY A 169 20.32 0.22 -5.36
CA GLY A 169 20.32 -1.08 -6.06
C GLY A 169 20.03 -1.05 -7.56
N GLY A 170 19.85 0.12 -8.18
CA GLY A 170 19.75 0.23 -9.63
C GLY A 170 21.12 0.02 -10.30
N ALA A 171 21.38 -1.20 -10.80
CA ALA A 171 22.42 -1.42 -11.81
C ALA A 171 22.06 -0.60 -13.06
N GLY A 172 23.04 0.18 -13.55
CA GLY A 172 23.05 0.64 -14.94
C GLY A 172 23.30 -0.51 -15.90
#